data_AF-A0A0G4ERW9-F1
#
_entry.id   AF-A0A0G4ERW9-F1
#
_cell.length_a   1.000
_cell.length_b   1.000
_cell.length_c   1.000
_cell.angle_alpha   90.00
_cell.angle_beta   90.00
_cell.angle_gamma   90.00
#
_symmetry.space_group_name_H-M   'P 1'
#
loop_
_entity.id
_entity.type
_entity.pdbx_description
1 polymer ?
#
loop_
_entity_poly.entity_id
_entity_poly.type
_entity_poly.pdbx_seq_one_letter_code
_entity_poly.pdbx_strand_id
1 'polypeptide(L)'
;ASSAPSASSSSASLRQCWYADDSSALGKLHGILVWFRALRRIGLSYGYHPEAAKSFLVVKPELKRIARELFEPEGVQIVTGKRFLGGYVGDEGVRAAFLCEKVERWVRGVRALTSAARNFPHTAHAAMTRSLQMEWDYVFRIVLTDECALSPLREAIAKELLPALLGGPVTPSEVDLMLLLVRHGGTGIRDPLDRTAAAYPASRASTKVVFKSVQGKAPFHPGDHRATIRHALTQSKQQQDVAHKTKREAAPPHIDRRRHRVLSRSTEYKTSGWLTILPSTDNNTGLDAAEFRDALNMRYGRHPPGLAARCDHCNQPLTVDHALCCKRYGLVIRRHNELRDTFAELIGMVWGDADVRREVVLKEGEEGEGGTLPKTDRPSPS
;
A
#
# COMPACT_ATOMS: atom_id res chain seq x y z
N ALA A 1 6.74 -26.08 60.31
CA ALA A 1 5.64 -27.06 60.36
C ALA A 1 5.26 -27.43 58.93
N SER A 2 5.43 -28.72 58.61
CA SER A 2 5.04 -29.47 57.39
C SER A 2 5.08 -28.78 56.03
N SER A 3 6.24 -28.86 55.37
CA SER A 3 6.35 -28.98 53.91
C SER A 3 6.00 -30.40 53.49
N ALA A 4 4.81 -30.59 52.93
CA ALA A 4 4.44 -31.84 52.26
C ALA A 4 5.14 -31.92 50.89
N PRO A 5 5.74 -33.07 50.52
CA PRO A 5 6.40 -33.23 49.23
C PRO A 5 5.36 -33.31 48.12
N SER A 6 5.37 -32.34 47.21
CA SER A 6 4.56 -32.39 46.00
C SER A 6 5.00 -33.58 45.15
N ALA A 7 4.15 -34.59 45.09
CA ALA A 7 4.32 -35.79 44.28
C ALA A 7 4.70 -35.41 42.84
N SER A 8 5.84 -35.93 42.41
CA SER A 8 6.32 -35.90 41.05
C SER A 8 5.36 -36.68 40.14
N SER A 9 4.44 -35.97 39.48
CA SER A 9 3.84 -36.49 38.26
C SER A 9 4.57 -35.89 37.07
N SER A 10 5.08 -36.77 36.22
CA SER A 10 5.70 -36.51 34.92
C SER A 10 4.69 -35.83 33.97
N SER A 11 4.30 -34.59 34.26
CA SER A 11 3.42 -33.83 33.38
C SER A 11 4.28 -33.31 32.22
N ALA A 12 4.05 -33.85 31.03
CA ALA A 12 4.58 -33.25 29.82
C ALA A 12 4.14 -31.78 29.80
N SER A 13 5.10 -30.83 29.74
CA SER A 13 4.83 -29.41 29.92
C SER A 13 3.80 -28.91 28.90
N LEU A 14 2.56 -28.68 29.35
CA LEU A 14 1.53 -28.04 28.53
C LEU A 14 1.89 -26.56 28.39
N ARG A 15 1.97 -26.05 27.16
CA ARG A 15 2.20 -24.62 26.92
C ARG A 15 0.89 -23.93 26.65
N GLN A 16 0.58 -22.89 27.41
CA GLN A 16 -0.65 -22.12 27.25
C GLN A 16 -0.34 -20.75 26.67
N CYS A 17 -1.24 -20.22 25.86
CA CYS A 17 -1.20 -18.86 25.35
C CYS A 17 -2.59 -18.25 25.43
N TRP A 18 -2.66 -17.02 25.93
CA TRP A 18 -3.89 -16.27 26.11
C TRP A 18 -3.77 -14.93 25.37
N TYR A 19 -4.78 -14.60 24.58
CA TYR A 19 -4.92 -13.31 23.94
C TYR A 19 -6.34 -12.79 24.20
N ALA A 20 -6.47 -11.88 25.17
CA ALA A 20 -7.78 -11.53 25.73
C ALA A 20 -8.55 -12.78 26.19
N ASP A 21 -9.74 -13.03 25.65
CA ASP A 21 -10.59 -14.20 25.91
C ASP A 21 -10.21 -15.44 25.08
N ASP A 22 -9.41 -15.28 24.03
CA ASP A 22 -8.91 -16.39 23.22
C ASP A 22 -7.82 -17.16 23.98
N SER A 23 -8.19 -18.31 24.53
CA SER A 23 -7.27 -19.23 25.20
C SER A 23 -6.83 -20.36 24.26
N SER A 24 -5.58 -20.80 24.40
CA SER A 24 -5.03 -21.90 23.63
C SER A 24 -4.00 -22.70 24.42
N ALA A 25 -3.93 -23.99 24.14
CA ALA A 25 -2.97 -24.89 24.75
C ALA A 25 -2.31 -25.81 23.71
N LEU A 26 -1.01 -26.06 23.90
CA LEU A 26 -0.20 -26.93 23.06
C LEU A 26 0.45 -28.01 23.92
N GLY A 27 0.28 -29.27 23.53
CA GLY A 27 0.88 -30.41 24.21
C GLY A 27 0.35 -31.74 23.69
N LYS A 28 0.50 -32.80 24.49
CA LYS A 28 -0.05 -34.13 24.19
C LYS A 28 -1.58 -34.11 24.33
N LEU A 29 -2.28 -34.90 23.51
CA LEU A 29 -3.75 -34.97 23.47
C LEU A 29 -4.38 -35.12 24.87
N HIS A 30 -3.90 -36.07 25.67
CA HIS A 30 -4.41 -36.29 27.02
C HIS A 30 -4.19 -35.07 27.94
N GLY A 31 -3.04 -34.41 27.85
CA GLY A 31 -2.77 -33.19 28.62
C GLY A 31 -3.68 -32.02 28.23
N ILE A 32 -3.97 -31.87 26.93
CA ILE A 32 -4.94 -30.87 26.43
C ILE A 32 -6.35 -31.18 26.93
N LEU A 33 -6.76 -32.46 26.95
CA LEU A 33 -8.08 -32.87 27.42
C LEU A 33 -8.28 -32.54 28.91
N VAL A 34 -7.28 -32.88 29.74
CA VAL A 34 -7.29 -32.55 31.18
C VAL A 34 -7.38 -31.03 31.38
N TRP A 35 -6.59 -30.26 30.62
CA TRP A 35 -6.64 -28.81 30.67
C TRP A 35 -8.00 -28.24 30.24
N PHE A 36 -8.59 -28.72 29.14
CA PHE A 36 -9.88 -28.24 28.65
C PHE A 36 -11.00 -28.51 29.66
N ARG A 37 -11.03 -29.71 30.26
CA ARG A 37 -12.00 -30.04 31.33
C ARG A 37 -11.79 -29.18 32.58
N ALA A 38 -10.53 -28.95 32.97
CA ALA A 38 -10.23 -28.06 34.09
C ALA A 38 -10.67 -26.62 33.80
N LEU A 39 -10.46 -26.13 32.58
CA LEU A 39 -10.87 -24.81 32.13
C LEU A 39 -12.38 -24.65 32.15
N ARG A 40 -13.16 -25.65 31.72
CA ARG A 40 -14.63 -25.63 31.82
C ARG A 40 -15.11 -25.61 33.27
N ARG A 41 -14.47 -26.37 34.15
CA ARG A 41 -14.84 -26.45 35.57
C ARG A 41 -14.49 -25.18 36.34
N ILE A 42 -13.28 -24.65 36.15
CA ILE A 42 -12.75 -23.51 36.91
C ILE A 42 -13.14 -22.19 36.25
N GLY A 43 -13.18 -22.12 34.92
CA GLY A 43 -13.48 -20.88 34.18
C GLY A 43 -14.81 -20.24 34.59
N LEU A 44 -15.82 -21.06 34.90
CA LEU A 44 -17.14 -20.64 35.37
C LEU A 44 -17.06 -19.69 36.58
N SER A 45 -16.17 -19.96 37.55
CA SER A 45 -16.04 -19.10 38.74
C SER A 45 -15.41 -17.74 38.43
N TYR A 46 -14.79 -17.59 37.25
CA TYR A 46 -14.18 -16.36 36.77
C TYR A 46 -15.00 -15.69 35.65
N GLY A 47 -16.22 -16.17 35.37
CA GLY A 47 -17.07 -15.68 34.28
C GLY A 47 -16.56 -16.05 32.88
N TYR A 48 -15.62 -17.00 32.79
CA TYR A 48 -15.13 -17.52 31.51
C TYR A 48 -15.89 -18.80 31.15
N HIS A 49 -16.60 -18.76 30.02
CA HIS A 49 -17.47 -19.85 29.58
C HIS A 49 -16.95 -20.44 28.25
N PRO A 50 -16.08 -21.47 28.28
CA PRO A 50 -15.57 -22.09 27.06
C PRO A 50 -16.71 -22.75 26.27
N GLU A 51 -16.98 -22.24 25.07
CA GLU A 51 -17.98 -22.82 24.19
C GLU A 51 -17.35 -23.94 23.36
N ALA A 52 -17.68 -25.20 23.71
CA ALA A 52 -17.09 -26.37 23.07
C ALA A 52 -17.30 -26.38 21.55
N ALA A 53 -18.50 -26.01 21.10
CA ALA A 53 -18.86 -25.98 19.68
C ALA A 53 -18.03 -24.97 18.86
N LYS A 54 -17.51 -23.91 19.51
CA LYS A 54 -16.59 -22.92 18.89
C LYS A 54 -15.13 -23.21 19.17
N SER A 55 -14.84 -24.20 20.01
CA SER A 55 -13.48 -24.62 20.34
C SER A 55 -12.95 -25.57 19.26
N PHE A 56 -11.67 -25.43 18.92
CA PHE A 56 -11.01 -26.23 17.91
C PHE A 56 -9.82 -26.96 18.49
N LEU A 57 -9.73 -28.27 18.24
CA LEU A 57 -8.54 -29.06 18.46
C LEU A 57 -7.83 -29.26 17.11
N VAL A 58 -6.70 -28.58 16.93
CA VAL A 58 -5.85 -28.73 15.75
C VAL A 58 -4.87 -29.88 15.98
N VAL A 59 -4.97 -30.94 15.17
CA VAL A 59 -4.15 -32.15 15.31
C VAL A 59 -3.44 -32.51 14.02
N LYS A 60 -2.30 -33.20 14.14
CA LYS A 60 -1.65 -33.82 12.98
C LYS A 60 -2.60 -34.85 12.34
N PRO A 61 -2.59 -35.02 11.00
CA PRO A 61 -3.45 -35.99 10.32
C PRO A 61 -3.37 -37.39 10.91
N GLU A 62 -2.18 -37.86 11.29
CA GLU A 62 -1.98 -39.19 11.87
C GLU A 62 -2.73 -39.41 13.20
N LEU A 63 -2.94 -38.33 13.98
CA LEU A 63 -3.55 -38.38 15.30
C LEU A 63 -5.06 -38.14 15.28
N LYS A 64 -5.64 -37.89 14.11
CA LYS A 64 -7.06 -37.51 13.97
C LYS A 64 -8.02 -38.56 14.52
N ARG A 65 -7.73 -39.85 14.34
CA ARG A 65 -8.55 -40.95 14.88
C ARG A 65 -8.57 -40.93 16.41
N ILE A 66 -7.38 -40.93 17.02
CA ILE A 66 -7.22 -40.90 18.48
C ILE A 66 -7.84 -39.63 19.07
N ALA A 67 -7.68 -38.49 18.38
CA ALA A 67 -8.28 -37.23 18.79
C ALA A 67 -9.82 -37.29 18.81
N ARG A 68 -10.45 -37.96 17.83
CA ARG A 68 -11.91 -38.17 17.82
C ARG A 68 -12.36 -39.00 19.00
N GLU A 69 -11.74 -40.14 19.23
CA GLU A 69 -12.06 -41.02 20.36
C GLU A 69 -12.00 -40.28 21.71
N LEU A 70 -11.07 -39.33 21.86
CA LEU A 70 -10.87 -38.59 23.11
C LEU A 70 -11.72 -37.32 23.26
N PHE A 71 -11.97 -36.58 22.18
CA PHE A 71 -12.56 -35.23 22.24
C PHE A 71 -13.98 -35.13 21.65
N GLU A 72 -14.47 -36.15 20.96
CA GLU A 72 -15.86 -36.18 20.49
C GLU A 72 -16.87 -36.04 21.65
N PRO A 73 -16.70 -36.70 22.81
CA PRO A 73 -17.59 -36.50 23.96
C PRO A 73 -17.55 -35.07 24.53
N GLU A 74 -16.48 -34.31 24.27
CA GLU A 74 -16.34 -32.94 24.76
C GLU A 74 -17.02 -31.91 23.86
N GLY A 75 -17.47 -32.30 22.66
CA GLY A 75 -18.13 -31.40 21.70
C GLY A 75 -17.19 -30.40 21.00
N VAL A 76 -15.87 -30.67 21.00
CA VAL A 76 -14.85 -29.81 20.38
C VAL A 76 -14.68 -30.17 18.90
N GLN A 77 -14.50 -29.18 18.02
CA GLN A 77 -14.27 -29.43 16.60
C GLN A 77 -12.82 -29.90 16.35
N ILE A 78 -12.66 -31.09 15.76
CA ILE A 78 -11.35 -31.67 15.48
C ILE A 78 -10.97 -31.41 14.02
N VAL A 79 -9.91 -30.63 13.85
CA VAL A 79 -9.44 -30.17 12.53
C VAL A 79 -7.94 -30.42 12.38
N THR A 80 -7.46 -30.45 11.14
CA THR A 80 -6.03 -30.59 10.86
C THR A 80 -5.34 -29.25 10.61
N GLY A 81 -6.10 -28.20 10.30
CA GLY A 81 -5.62 -26.84 10.17
C GLY A 81 -6.71 -25.81 10.48
N LYS A 82 -6.32 -24.67 11.05
CA LYS A 82 -7.25 -23.59 11.42
C LYS A 82 -6.54 -22.23 11.50
N ARG A 83 -7.31 -21.18 11.20
CA ARG A 83 -6.90 -19.79 11.47
C ARG A 83 -6.86 -19.53 12.97
N PHE A 84 -5.78 -18.92 13.46
CA PHE A 84 -5.60 -18.56 14.86
C PHE A 84 -4.91 -17.19 14.98
N LEU A 85 -5.55 -16.24 15.69
CA LEU A 85 -5.06 -14.86 15.87
C LEU A 85 -4.59 -14.18 14.57
N GLY A 86 -5.36 -14.38 13.50
CA GLY A 86 -5.05 -13.87 12.15
C GLY A 86 -4.07 -14.72 11.35
N GLY A 87 -3.22 -15.52 12.00
CA GLY A 87 -2.32 -16.48 11.38
C GLY A 87 -2.97 -17.83 11.08
N TYR A 88 -2.16 -18.80 10.66
CA TYR A 88 -2.63 -20.14 10.29
C TYR A 88 -1.78 -21.23 10.98
N VAL A 89 -2.45 -22.25 11.54
CA VAL A 89 -1.81 -23.37 12.24
C VAL A 89 -2.28 -24.69 11.64
N GLY A 90 -1.36 -25.65 11.47
CA GLY A 90 -1.66 -27.01 11.06
C GLY A 90 -1.38 -27.28 9.59
N ASP A 91 -2.24 -28.06 8.96
CA ASP A 91 -2.10 -28.62 7.61
C ASP A 91 -1.82 -27.57 6.53
N GLU A 92 -0.83 -27.86 5.68
CA GLU A 92 -0.40 -26.96 4.61
C GLU A 92 -1.41 -26.86 3.46
N GLY A 93 -2.13 -27.95 3.16
CA GLY A 93 -3.18 -27.95 2.16
C GLY A 93 -4.34 -27.03 2.55
N VAL A 94 -4.77 -27.08 3.81
CA VAL A 94 -5.82 -26.19 4.31
C VAL A 94 -5.32 -24.73 4.43
N ARG A 95 -4.03 -24.50 4.72
CA ARG A 95 -3.39 -23.17 4.63
C ARG A 95 -3.44 -22.63 3.20
N ALA A 96 -3.08 -23.46 2.22
CA ALA A 96 -3.08 -23.10 0.82
C ALA A 96 -4.49 -22.76 0.33
N ALA A 97 -5.50 -23.56 0.69
CA ALA A 97 -6.90 -23.26 0.36
C ALA A 97 -7.37 -21.91 0.92
N PHE A 98 -7.00 -21.60 2.18
CA PHE A 98 -7.28 -20.29 2.78
C PHE A 98 -6.61 -19.13 2.02
N LEU A 99 -5.35 -19.32 1.60
CA LEU A 99 -4.63 -18.33 0.80
C LEU A 99 -5.27 -18.14 -0.57
N CYS A 100 -5.69 -19.21 -1.24
CA CYS A 100 -6.41 -19.13 -2.51
C CYS A 100 -7.69 -18.28 -2.37
N GLU A 101 -8.52 -18.53 -1.35
CA GLU A 101 -9.73 -17.74 -1.11
C GLU A 101 -9.42 -16.25 -0.86
N LYS A 102 -8.31 -15.95 -0.17
CA LYS A 102 -7.84 -14.58 0.06
C LYS A 102 -7.40 -13.91 -1.23
N VAL A 103 -6.59 -14.61 -2.04
CA VAL A 103 -6.11 -14.13 -3.33
C VAL A 103 -7.28 -13.86 -4.27
N GLU A 104 -8.25 -14.76 -4.36
CA GLU A 104 -9.46 -14.54 -5.16
C GLU A 104 -10.22 -13.29 -4.73
N ARG A 105 -10.37 -13.06 -3.42
CA ARG A 105 -11.01 -11.84 -2.89
C ARG A 105 -10.22 -10.59 -3.29
N TRP A 106 -8.90 -10.62 -3.20
CA TRP A 106 -8.04 -9.50 -3.60
C TRP A 106 -8.06 -9.26 -5.10
N VAL A 107 -8.08 -10.30 -5.93
CA VAL A 107 -8.25 -10.20 -7.39
C VAL A 107 -9.58 -9.52 -7.72
N ARG A 108 -10.68 -9.88 -7.04
CA ARG A 108 -11.96 -9.18 -7.19
C ARG A 108 -11.86 -7.70 -6.77
N GLY A 109 -11.15 -7.41 -5.68
CA GLY A 109 -10.87 -6.04 -5.24
C GLY A 109 -10.08 -5.24 -6.29
N VAL A 110 -9.03 -5.82 -6.86
CA VAL A 110 -8.24 -5.22 -7.93
C VAL A 110 -9.12 -4.93 -9.14
N ARG A 111 -9.98 -5.88 -9.55
CA ARG A 111 -10.96 -5.69 -10.64
C ARG A 111 -11.97 -4.57 -10.39
N ALA A 112 -12.46 -4.46 -9.16
CA ALA A 112 -13.34 -3.36 -8.78
C ALA A 112 -12.62 -2.00 -8.89
N LEU A 113 -11.37 -1.92 -8.43
CA LEU A 113 -10.54 -0.73 -8.58
C LEU A 113 -10.18 -0.43 -10.04
N THR A 114 -9.97 -1.46 -10.86
CA THR A 114 -9.78 -1.33 -12.31
C THR A 114 -11.00 -0.72 -12.98
N SER A 115 -12.21 -1.13 -12.60
CA SER A 115 -13.45 -0.53 -13.09
C SER A 115 -13.54 0.95 -12.68
N ALA A 116 -13.29 1.25 -11.40
CA ALA A 116 -13.30 2.62 -10.88
C ALA A 116 -12.24 3.51 -11.56
N ALA A 117 -11.04 2.98 -11.85
CA ALA A 117 -9.94 3.70 -12.48
C ALA A 117 -10.26 4.26 -13.87
N ARG A 118 -11.32 3.75 -14.53
CA ARG A 118 -11.79 4.29 -15.81
C ARG A 118 -12.32 5.72 -15.69
N ASN A 119 -12.88 6.08 -14.55
CA ASN A 119 -13.46 7.40 -14.31
C ASN A 119 -12.76 8.15 -13.17
N PHE A 120 -12.19 7.44 -12.19
CA PHE A 120 -11.59 8.00 -10.99
C PHE A 120 -10.20 7.37 -10.70
N PRO A 121 -9.23 7.50 -11.63
CA PRO A 121 -7.93 6.82 -11.53
C PRO A 121 -7.13 7.22 -10.29
N HIS A 122 -7.19 8.49 -9.87
CA HIS A 122 -6.51 8.94 -8.66
C HIS A 122 -7.07 8.29 -7.39
N THR A 123 -8.39 8.31 -7.22
CA THR A 123 -9.06 7.66 -6.08
C THR A 123 -8.85 6.15 -6.09
N ALA A 124 -8.91 5.50 -7.26
CA ALA A 124 -8.63 4.07 -7.40
C ALA A 124 -7.18 3.72 -7.00
N HIS A 125 -6.21 4.54 -7.41
CA HIS A 125 -4.80 4.39 -7.03
C HIS A 125 -4.60 4.58 -5.52
N ALA A 126 -5.24 5.59 -4.92
CA ALA A 126 -5.19 5.82 -3.48
C ALA A 126 -5.81 4.63 -2.70
N ALA A 127 -6.98 4.15 -3.12
CA ALA A 127 -7.63 2.98 -2.52
C ALA A 127 -6.77 1.71 -2.64
N MET A 128 -6.13 1.51 -3.80
CA MET A 128 -5.18 0.40 -4.00
C MET A 128 -4.01 0.48 -3.02
N THR A 129 -3.33 1.62 -2.96
CA THR A 129 -2.07 1.77 -2.21
C THR A 129 -2.27 1.91 -0.71
N ARG A 130 -3.41 2.46 -0.26
CA ARG A 130 -3.69 2.77 1.15
C ARG A 130 -4.65 1.80 1.83
N SER A 131 -5.47 1.08 1.06
CA SER A 131 -6.44 0.12 1.60
C SER A 131 -6.14 -1.30 1.15
N LEU A 132 -6.46 -1.65 -0.10
CA LEU A 132 -6.47 -3.05 -0.56
C LEU A 132 -5.10 -3.72 -0.40
N GLN A 133 -4.02 -3.01 -0.75
CA GLN A 133 -2.67 -3.53 -0.57
C GLN A 133 -2.28 -3.79 0.88
N MET A 134 -2.85 -3.04 1.84
CA MET A 134 -2.53 -3.21 3.26
C MET A 134 -3.17 -4.49 3.83
N GLU A 135 -4.26 -4.97 3.23
CA GLU A 135 -4.90 -6.23 3.63
C GLU A 135 -3.97 -7.43 3.40
N TRP A 136 -3.39 -7.57 2.22
CA TRP A 136 -2.44 -8.66 1.98
C TRP A 136 -1.09 -8.44 2.66
N ASP A 137 -0.68 -7.18 2.88
CA ASP A 137 0.52 -6.89 3.68
C ASP A 137 0.37 -7.39 5.13
N TYR A 138 -0.84 -7.39 5.69
CA TYR A 138 -1.13 -8.06 6.95
C TYR A 138 -0.95 -9.58 6.85
N VAL A 139 -1.55 -10.22 5.85
CA VAL A 139 -1.46 -11.68 5.67
C VAL A 139 -0.01 -12.14 5.43
N PHE A 140 0.75 -11.45 4.59
CA PHE A 140 2.15 -11.81 4.29
C PHE A 140 3.06 -11.69 5.52
N ARG A 141 2.71 -10.90 6.53
CA ARG A 141 3.48 -10.81 7.79
C ARG A 141 3.27 -12.01 8.71
N ILE A 142 2.19 -12.77 8.54
CA ILE A 142 1.76 -13.80 9.51
C ILE A 142 1.52 -15.18 8.89
N VAL A 143 1.39 -15.28 7.56
CA VAL A 143 1.22 -16.53 6.84
C VAL A 143 2.32 -16.69 5.79
N LEU A 144 3.04 -17.80 5.86
CA LEU A 144 3.95 -18.22 4.78
C LEU A 144 3.11 -18.47 3.53
N THR A 145 3.45 -17.75 2.47
CA THR A 145 2.67 -17.73 1.24
C THR A 145 3.58 -18.09 0.07
N ASP A 146 3.20 -19.13 -0.66
CA ASP A 146 3.92 -19.59 -1.84
C ASP A 146 3.72 -18.59 -2.99
N GLU A 147 4.80 -18.29 -3.72
CA GLU A 147 4.77 -17.33 -4.82
C GLU A 147 3.76 -17.71 -5.91
N CYS A 148 3.61 -19.01 -6.18
CA CYS A 148 2.67 -19.52 -7.18
C CYS A 148 1.21 -19.16 -6.87
N ALA A 149 0.85 -19.08 -5.58
CA ALA A 149 -0.51 -18.70 -5.16
C ALA A 149 -0.81 -17.22 -5.45
N LEU A 150 0.21 -16.38 -5.62
CA LEU A 150 0.08 -14.94 -5.84
C LEU A 150 0.09 -14.54 -7.31
N SER A 151 0.42 -15.46 -8.22
CA SER A 151 0.42 -15.20 -9.67
C SER A 151 -0.88 -14.57 -10.17
N PRO A 152 -2.09 -15.06 -9.79
CA PRO A 152 -3.34 -14.43 -10.23
C PRO A 152 -3.48 -12.96 -9.78
N LEU A 153 -3.01 -12.64 -8.58
CA LEU A 153 -3.04 -11.27 -8.05
C LEU A 153 -2.07 -10.36 -8.81
N ARG A 154 -0.83 -10.81 -9.01
CA ARG A 154 0.17 -10.06 -9.79
C ARG A 154 -0.33 -9.83 -11.22
N GLU A 155 -0.92 -10.84 -11.85
CA GLU A 155 -1.48 -10.73 -13.19
C GLU A 155 -2.64 -9.74 -13.27
N ALA A 156 -3.58 -9.75 -12.32
CA ALA A 156 -4.68 -8.78 -12.29
C ALA A 156 -4.15 -7.34 -12.17
N ILE A 157 -3.12 -7.12 -11.34
CA ILE A 157 -2.49 -5.80 -11.22
C ILE A 157 -1.81 -5.40 -12.53
N ALA A 158 -1.01 -6.30 -13.11
CA ALA A 158 -0.19 -6.04 -14.29
C ALA A 158 -1.02 -5.85 -15.57
N LYS A 159 -2.01 -6.71 -15.80
CA LYS A 159 -2.77 -6.78 -17.05
C LYS A 159 -4.06 -5.98 -17.03
N GLU A 160 -4.60 -5.68 -15.85
CA GLU A 160 -5.90 -5.01 -15.71
C GLU A 160 -5.75 -3.62 -15.06
N LEU A 161 -5.21 -3.55 -13.84
CA LEU A 161 -5.19 -2.30 -13.06
C LEU A 161 -4.22 -1.25 -13.61
N LEU A 162 -2.96 -1.62 -13.86
CA LEU A 162 -1.95 -0.67 -14.36
C LEU A 162 -2.36 -0.06 -15.71
N PRO A 163 -2.85 -0.84 -16.70
CA PRO A 163 -3.41 -0.28 -17.94
C PRO A 163 -4.59 0.66 -17.71
N ALA A 164 -5.50 0.34 -16.78
CA ALA A 164 -6.65 1.19 -16.48
C ALA A 164 -6.25 2.52 -15.83
N LEU A 165 -5.28 2.50 -14.91
CA LEU A 165 -4.72 3.71 -14.29
C LEU A 165 -4.03 4.61 -15.33
N LEU A 166 -3.33 4.01 -16.30
CA LEU A 166 -2.58 4.73 -17.33
C LEU A 166 -3.47 5.19 -18.50
N GLY A 167 -4.61 4.54 -18.71
CA GLY A 167 -5.50 4.77 -19.85
C GLY A 167 -4.97 4.16 -21.16
N GLY A 168 -4.16 3.09 -21.09
CA GLY A 168 -3.58 2.48 -22.28
C GLY A 168 -2.73 1.24 -21.97
N PRO A 169 -2.20 0.54 -23.00
CA PRO A 169 -1.45 -0.70 -22.82
C PRO A 169 -0.14 -0.47 -22.05
N VAL A 170 0.29 -1.47 -21.28
CA VAL A 170 1.52 -1.46 -20.48
C VAL A 170 2.35 -2.70 -20.85
N THR A 171 3.62 -2.50 -21.18
CA THR A 171 4.55 -3.59 -21.51
C THR A 171 5.04 -4.29 -20.25
N PRO A 172 5.51 -5.55 -20.33
CA PRO A 172 6.06 -6.25 -19.16
C PRO A 172 7.18 -5.47 -18.43
N SER A 173 8.10 -4.85 -19.17
CA SER A 173 9.18 -4.05 -18.57
C SER A 173 8.65 -2.80 -17.84
N GLU A 174 7.55 -2.21 -18.31
CA GLU A 174 6.91 -1.09 -17.62
C GLU A 174 6.15 -1.54 -16.38
N VAL A 175 5.54 -2.73 -16.40
CA VAL A 175 4.93 -3.31 -15.20
C VAL A 175 5.97 -3.44 -14.10
N ASP A 176 7.14 -4.02 -14.39
CA ASP A 176 8.20 -4.22 -13.40
C ASP A 176 8.67 -2.88 -12.80
N LEU A 177 8.77 -1.83 -13.62
CA LEU A 177 9.09 -0.47 -13.18
C LEU A 177 7.95 0.14 -12.34
N MET A 178 6.70 0.00 -12.78
CA MET A 178 5.51 0.57 -12.14
C MET A 178 5.21 -0.09 -10.79
N LEU A 179 5.64 -1.33 -10.56
CA LEU A 179 5.51 -2.04 -9.29
C LEU A 179 6.59 -1.67 -8.24
N LEU A 180 7.53 -0.78 -8.59
CA LEU A 180 8.50 -0.26 -7.64
C LEU A 180 7.90 0.79 -6.68
N LEU A 181 8.66 1.12 -5.64
CA LEU A 181 8.33 2.26 -4.79
C LEU A 181 8.40 3.58 -5.57
N VAL A 182 7.61 4.55 -5.12
CA VAL A 182 7.49 5.88 -5.73
C VAL A 182 8.84 6.57 -5.92
N ARG A 183 9.72 6.51 -4.91
CA ARG A 183 11.07 7.09 -4.98
C ARG A 183 11.99 6.41 -6.01
N HIS A 184 11.70 5.18 -6.41
CA HIS A 184 12.44 4.45 -7.45
C HIS A 184 11.72 4.49 -8.82
N GLY A 185 10.76 5.39 -9.02
CA GLY A 185 10.07 5.57 -10.30
C GLY A 185 8.82 4.69 -10.48
N GLY A 186 8.44 3.88 -9.49
CA GLY A 186 7.21 3.09 -9.54
C GLY A 186 5.99 3.84 -9.00
N THR A 187 4.84 3.21 -9.01
CA THR A 187 3.55 3.82 -8.63
C THR A 187 3.27 3.74 -7.12
N GLY A 188 4.05 2.97 -6.37
CA GLY A 188 3.76 2.67 -4.96
C GLY A 188 2.81 1.49 -4.76
N ILE A 189 2.22 0.96 -5.85
CA ILE A 189 1.68 -0.40 -5.89
C ILE A 189 2.88 -1.33 -5.87
N ARG A 190 2.97 -2.19 -4.86
CA ARG A 190 4.09 -3.10 -4.60
C ARG A 190 3.79 -4.44 -5.25
N ASP A 191 4.79 -5.06 -5.88
CA ASP A 191 4.66 -6.42 -6.37
C ASP A 191 4.35 -7.37 -5.19
N PRO A 192 3.22 -8.11 -5.23
CA PRO A 192 2.88 -9.09 -4.20
C PRO A 192 3.97 -10.14 -3.97
N LEU A 193 4.73 -10.53 -5.01
CA LEU A 193 5.81 -11.51 -4.92
C LEU A 193 6.99 -10.99 -4.11
N ASP A 194 7.48 -9.79 -4.45
CA ASP A 194 8.54 -9.14 -3.68
C ASP A 194 8.11 -8.89 -2.24
N ARG A 195 6.82 -8.51 -2.06
CA ARG A 195 6.32 -8.17 -0.75
C ARG A 195 6.19 -9.40 0.15
N THR A 196 5.71 -10.53 -0.36
CA THR A 196 5.62 -11.77 0.44
C THR A 196 7.00 -12.24 0.90
N ALA A 197 7.99 -12.18 0.01
CA ALA A 197 9.36 -12.60 0.32
C ALA A 197 9.98 -11.77 1.47
N ALA A 198 9.64 -10.50 1.58
CA ALA A 198 10.20 -9.60 2.59
C ALA A 198 9.37 -9.48 3.89
N ALA A 199 8.05 -9.59 3.82
CA ALA A 199 7.17 -9.28 4.94
C ALA A 199 7.24 -10.28 6.09
N TYR A 200 7.24 -11.59 5.78
CA TYR A 200 7.27 -12.63 6.81
C TYR A 200 8.61 -12.66 7.58
N PRO A 201 9.79 -12.62 6.93
CA PRO A 201 11.06 -12.56 7.65
C PRO A 201 11.19 -11.31 8.54
N ALA A 202 10.76 -10.14 8.04
CA ALA A 202 10.77 -8.91 8.82
C ALA A 202 9.88 -9.01 10.07
N SER A 203 8.67 -9.57 9.92
CA SER A 203 7.74 -9.81 11.04
C SER A 203 8.34 -10.76 12.10
N ARG A 204 8.96 -11.86 11.69
CA ARG A 204 9.67 -12.78 12.60
C ARG A 204 10.85 -12.12 13.30
N ALA A 205 11.62 -11.30 12.61
CA ALA A 205 12.73 -10.57 13.20
C ALA A 205 12.23 -9.56 14.25
N SER A 206 11.16 -8.81 13.94
CA SER A 206 10.56 -7.84 14.85
C SER A 206 9.96 -8.46 16.12
N THR A 207 9.38 -9.66 16.03
CA THR A 207 8.71 -10.34 17.14
C THR A 207 9.61 -11.29 17.94
N LYS A 208 10.92 -11.36 17.60
CA LYS A 208 11.89 -12.28 18.21
C LYS A 208 11.96 -12.20 19.74
N VAL A 209 11.85 -11.00 20.33
CA VAL A 209 11.88 -10.80 21.79
C VAL A 209 10.65 -11.44 22.45
N VAL A 210 9.45 -11.06 22.00
CA VAL A 210 8.18 -11.63 22.49
C VAL A 210 8.16 -13.14 22.31
N PHE A 211 8.61 -13.64 21.15
CA PHE A 211 8.65 -15.08 20.88
C PHE A 211 9.51 -15.85 21.90
N LYS A 212 10.70 -15.34 22.24
CA LYS A 212 11.56 -15.97 23.26
C LYS A 212 10.92 -15.92 24.65
N SER A 213 10.26 -14.82 24.99
CA SER A 213 9.61 -14.66 26.29
C SER A 213 8.37 -15.53 26.46
N VAL A 214 7.53 -15.65 25.43
CA VAL A 214 6.38 -16.57 25.41
C VAL A 214 6.82 -18.03 25.55
N GLN A 215 8.02 -18.37 25.06
CA GLN A 215 8.60 -19.71 25.25
C GLN A 215 9.23 -19.93 26.62
N GLY A 216 9.23 -18.93 27.51
CA GLY A 216 9.92 -18.99 28.81
C GLY A 216 11.44 -19.04 28.69
N LYS A 217 12.00 -18.68 27.53
CA LYS A 217 13.45 -18.75 27.28
C LYS A 217 14.20 -17.47 27.66
N ALA A 218 13.50 -16.37 27.87
CA ALA A 218 14.06 -15.09 28.28
C ALA A 218 12.98 -14.20 28.95
N PRO A 219 13.31 -13.33 29.90
CA PRO A 219 12.38 -12.32 30.39
C PRO A 219 11.93 -11.37 29.27
N PHE A 220 10.72 -10.82 29.39
CA PHE A 220 10.23 -9.82 28.45
C PHE A 220 10.60 -8.42 28.92
N HIS A 221 11.35 -7.69 28.09
CA HIS A 221 11.67 -6.28 28.30
C HIS A 221 11.08 -5.44 27.17
N PRO A 222 10.13 -4.52 27.46
CA PRO A 222 9.51 -3.67 26.45
C PRO A 222 10.51 -2.81 25.65
N GLY A 223 11.58 -2.34 26.30
CA GLY A 223 12.65 -1.56 25.66
C GLY A 223 13.35 -2.34 24.55
N ASP A 224 13.80 -3.56 24.86
CA ASP A 224 14.46 -4.47 23.91
C ASP A 224 13.54 -4.84 22.75
N HIS A 225 12.25 -5.06 23.03
CA HIS A 225 11.27 -5.35 22.00
C HIS A 225 11.10 -4.17 21.03
N ARG A 226 10.94 -2.95 21.55
CA ARG A 226 10.86 -1.73 20.72
C ARG A 226 12.12 -1.51 19.89
N ALA A 227 13.30 -1.72 20.49
CA ALA A 227 14.58 -1.63 19.80
C ALA A 227 14.71 -2.68 18.67
N THR A 228 14.31 -3.93 18.95
CA THR A 228 14.31 -5.02 17.98
C THR A 228 13.36 -4.75 16.81
N ILE A 229 12.14 -4.27 17.09
CA ILE A 229 11.20 -3.85 16.05
C ILE A 229 11.85 -2.78 15.17
N ARG A 230 12.37 -1.70 15.78
CA ARG A 230 12.99 -0.60 15.04
C ARG A 230 14.12 -1.08 14.16
N HIS A 231 15.04 -1.88 14.71
CA HIS A 231 16.17 -2.45 13.96
C HIS A 231 15.70 -3.31 12.78
N ALA A 232 14.82 -4.28 13.03
CA ALA A 232 14.32 -5.18 11.99
C ALA A 232 13.58 -4.43 10.87
N LEU A 233 12.76 -3.44 11.21
CA LEU A 233 12.05 -2.62 10.22
C LEU A 233 13.00 -1.73 9.42
N THR A 234 14.01 -1.13 10.05
CA THR A 234 15.04 -0.34 9.35
C THR A 234 15.83 -1.22 8.38
N GLN A 235 16.28 -2.39 8.83
CA GLN A 235 17.02 -3.34 7.98
C GLN A 235 16.17 -3.82 6.79
N SER A 236 14.90 -4.18 7.02
CA SER A 236 13.98 -4.60 5.96
C SER A 236 13.75 -3.49 4.93
N LYS A 237 13.57 -2.24 5.38
CA LYS A 237 13.43 -1.08 4.49
C LYS A 237 14.70 -0.83 3.67
N GLN A 238 15.88 -0.95 4.26
CA GLN A 238 17.16 -0.81 3.56
C GLN A 238 17.34 -1.89 2.48
N GLN A 239 17.04 -3.15 2.81
CA GLN A 239 17.10 -4.25 1.85
C GLN A 239 16.13 -4.05 0.69
N GLN A 240 14.90 -3.60 0.98
CA GLN A 240 13.92 -3.25 -0.05
C GLN A 240 14.41 -2.11 -0.94
N ASP A 241 14.92 -1.02 -0.35
CA ASP A 241 15.43 0.11 -1.14
C ASP A 241 16.59 -0.30 -2.06
N VAL A 242 17.51 -1.13 -1.58
CA VAL A 242 18.58 -1.69 -2.41
C VAL A 242 18.01 -2.55 -3.54
N ALA A 243 17.08 -3.47 -3.24
CA ALA A 243 16.46 -4.32 -4.26
C ALA A 243 15.70 -3.51 -5.32
N HIS A 244 14.92 -2.50 -4.92
CA HIS A 244 14.22 -1.61 -5.85
C HIS A 244 15.18 -0.77 -6.69
N LYS A 245 16.29 -0.31 -6.10
CA LYS A 245 17.36 0.38 -6.84
C LYS A 245 17.98 -0.54 -7.89
N THR A 246 18.35 -1.76 -7.53
CA THR A 246 18.93 -2.74 -8.47
C THR A 246 17.94 -3.09 -9.59
N LYS A 247 16.67 -3.34 -9.27
CA LYS A 247 15.63 -3.60 -10.29
C LYS A 247 15.46 -2.43 -11.27
N ARG A 248 15.51 -1.20 -10.76
CA ARG A 248 15.44 0.01 -11.59
C ARG A 248 16.66 0.13 -12.52
N GLU A 249 17.86 -0.14 -12.00
CA GLU A 249 19.10 -0.08 -12.80
C GLU A 249 19.15 -1.18 -13.86
N ALA A 250 18.55 -2.34 -13.59
CA ALA A 250 18.38 -3.42 -14.55
C ALA A 250 17.25 -3.16 -15.58
N ALA A 251 16.39 -2.17 -15.35
CA ALA A 251 15.19 -1.91 -16.15
C ALA A 251 15.42 -1.32 -17.57
N PRO A 252 16.64 -1.09 -18.11
CA PRO A 252 16.76 -0.81 -19.55
C PRO A 252 17.91 -1.49 -20.31
N PRO A 253 17.57 -2.14 -21.45
CA PRO A 253 18.04 -1.63 -22.76
C PRO A 253 16.94 -1.26 -23.79
N HIS A 254 15.65 -1.56 -23.54
CA HIS A 254 14.57 -1.33 -24.54
C HIS A 254 13.78 -0.01 -24.38
N ILE A 255 14.12 0.82 -23.40
CA ILE A 255 13.50 2.14 -23.21
C ILE A 255 14.29 3.17 -24.00
N ASP A 256 13.66 3.85 -24.97
CA ASP A 256 14.30 4.91 -25.75
C ASP A 256 14.97 5.97 -24.84
N ARG A 257 16.08 6.55 -25.30
CA ARG A 257 16.91 7.53 -24.57
C ARG A 257 16.07 8.65 -23.96
N ARG A 258 15.02 9.11 -24.64
CA ARG A 258 14.12 10.16 -24.13
C ARG A 258 13.39 9.71 -22.88
N ARG A 259 12.75 8.54 -22.92
CA ARG A 259 12.01 7.97 -21.79
C ARG A 259 12.93 7.64 -20.62
N HIS A 260 14.14 7.13 -20.89
CA HIS A 260 15.16 6.90 -19.87
C HIS A 260 15.52 8.20 -19.12
N ARG A 261 15.75 9.31 -19.84
CA ARG A 261 16.05 10.61 -19.22
C ARG A 261 14.92 11.09 -18.30
N VAL A 262 13.66 10.94 -18.71
CA VAL A 262 12.50 11.33 -17.88
C VAL A 262 12.46 10.54 -16.59
N LEU A 263 12.64 9.22 -16.66
CA LEU A 263 12.67 8.33 -15.50
C LEU A 263 13.88 8.61 -14.57
N SER A 264 15.04 8.92 -15.15
CA SER A 264 16.22 9.33 -14.38
C SER A 264 15.93 10.60 -13.58
N ARG A 265 15.45 11.65 -14.25
CA ARG A 265 15.13 12.94 -13.64
C ARG A 265 14.06 12.85 -12.56
N SER A 266 13.01 12.05 -12.78
CA SER A 266 11.91 11.95 -11.81
C SER A 266 12.38 11.39 -10.46
N THR A 267 13.34 10.45 -10.48
CA THR A 267 13.97 9.93 -9.26
C THR A 267 15.00 10.89 -8.68
N GLU A 268 15.88 11.45 -9.51
CA GLU A 268 16.95 12.37 -9.10
C GLU A 268 16.38 13.60 -8.37
N TYR A 269 15.38 14.23 -8.97
CA TYR A 269 14.72 15.42 -8.43
C TYR A 269 13.52 15.10 -7.53
N LYS A 270 13.25 13.82 -7.24
CA LYS A 270 12.19 13.36 -6.32
C LYS A 270 10.80 13.92 -6.65
N THR A 271 10.46 14.06 -7.94
CA THR A 271 9.22 14.72 -8.40
C THR A 271 7.96 13.85 -8.28
N SER A 272 8.08 12.64 -7.72
CA SER A 272 6.98 11.67 -7.68
C SER A 272 6.14 11.72 -6.39
N GLY A 273 6.39 12.68 -5.49
CA GLY A 273 5.70 12.76 -4.18
C GLY A 273 4.18 12.85 -4.28
N TRP A 274 3.64 13.42 -5.36
CA TRP A 274 2.20 13.57 -5.59
C TRP A 274 1.43 12.24 -5.58
N LEU A 275 2.05 11.13 -6.01
CA LEU A 275 1.44 9.79 -5.95
C LEU A 275 1.26 9.23 -4.54
N THR A 276 1.82 9.90 -3.53
CA THR A 276 1.63 9.51 -2.13
C THR A 276 0.54 10.32 -1.45
N ILE A 277 0.01 11.35 -2.08
CA ILE A 277 -1.02 12.23 -1.52
C ILE A 277 -2.39 11.57 -1.67
N LEU A 278 -3.26 11.74 -0.67
CA LEU A 278 -4.64 11.28 -0.75
C LEU A 278 -5.49 12.32 -1.50
N PRO A 279 -6.36 11.92 -2.45
CA PRO A 279 -7.30 12.84 -3.07
C PRO A 279 -8.30 13.34 -2.02
N SER A 280 -8.40 14.66 -1.88
CA SER A 280 -9.31 15.35 -0.98
C SER A 280 -9.75 16.65 -1.65
N THR A 281 -11.06 16.89 -1.68
CA THR A 281 -11.66 18.14 -2.16
C THR A 281 -11.26 19.31 -1.26
N ASP A 282 -11.35 19.12 0.05
CA ASP A 282 -11.14 20.18 1.04
C ASP A 282 -9.70 20.67 1.07
N ASN A 283 -8.75 19.76 0.79
CA ASN A 283 -7.32 20.08 0.75
C ASN A 283 -6.82 20.38 -0.67
N ASN A 284 -7.72 20.41 -1.66
CA ASN A 284 -7.40 20.61 -3.08
C ASN A 284 -6.27 19.69 -3.59
N THR A 285 -6.26 18.44 -3.12
CA THR A 285 -5.27 17.43 -3.53
C THR A 285 -5.84 16.44 -4.56
N GLY A 286 -7.12 16.56 -4.90
CA GLY A 286 -7.79 15.70 -5.88
C GLY A 286 -7.46 16.12 -7.31
N LEU A 287 -6.69 15.29 -8.02
CA LEU A 287 -6.58 15.33 -9.48
C LEU A 287 -7.80 14.69 -10.15
N ASP A 288 -8.27 15.31 -11.23
CA ASP A 288 -9.26 14.69 -12.11
C ASP A 288 -8.67 13.51 -12.92
N ALA A 289 -9.52 12.87 -13.73
CA ALA A 289 -9.12 11.70 -14.49
C ALA A 289 -8.07 11.99 -15.58
N ALA A 290 -8.16 13.15 -16.24
CA ALA A 290 -7.24 13.57 -17.28
C ALA A 290 -5.91 14.01 -16.67
N GLU A 291 -5.96 14.87 -15.65
CA GLU A 291 -4.79 15.35 -14.91
C GLU A 291 -3.94 14.20 -14.36
N PHE A 292 -4.58 13.23 -13.71
CA PHE A 292 -3.87 12.07 -13.16
C PHE A 292 -3.23 11.22 -14.26
N ARG A 293 -3.96 10.94 -15.35
CA ARG A 293 -3.44 10.12 -16.47
C ARG A 293 -2.32 10.82 -17.20
N ASP A 294 -2.46 12.11 -17.45
CA ASP A 294 -1.45 12.90 -18.14
C ASP A 294 -0.19 13.00 -17.29
N ALA A 295 -0.31 13.27 -15.98
CA ALA A 295 0.80 13.27 -15.05
C ALA A 295 1.51 11.89 -15.00
N LEU A 296 0.74 10.80 -14.97
CA LEU A 296 1.30 9.44 -14.96
C LEU A 296 2.00 9.10 -16.28
N ASN A 297 1.40 9.41 -17.43
CA ASN A 297 1.99 9.17 -18.75
C ASN A 297 3.27 10.01 -18.93
N MET A 298 3.22 11.31 -18.63
CA MET A 298 4.39 12.19 -18.69
C MET A 298 5.52 11.68 -17.80
N ARG A 299 5.21 11.18 -16.59
CA ARG A 299 6.21 10.59 -15.69
C ARG A 299 6.94 9.39 -16.31
N TYR A 300 6.23 8.56 -17.08
CA TYR A 300 6.83 7.43 -17.81
C TYR A 300 7.38 7.81 -19.19
N GLY A 301 7.45 9.11 -19.51
CA GLY A 301 7.91 9.63 -20.79
C GLY A 301 6.99 9.29 -21.97
N ARG A 302 5.74 8.93 -21.69
CA ARG A 302 4.70 8.61 -22.68
C ARG A 302 4.00 9.89 -23.15
N HIS A 303 3.41 9.79 -24.32
CA HIS A 303 2.53 10.83 -24.84
C HIS A 303 1.18 10.75 -24.09
N PRO A 304 0.67 11.86 -23.53
CA PRO A 304 -0.65 11.88 -22.90
C PRO A 304 -1.75 11.48 -23.90
N PRO A 305 -2.68 10.58 -23.55
CA PRO A 305 -3.64 10.02 -24.50
C PRO A 305 -4.65 11.06 -25.03
N GLY A 306 -4.92 12.12 -24.28
CA GLY A 306 -5.86 13.19 -24.66
C GLY A 306 -5.24 14.37 -25.40
N LEU A 307 -3.93 14.35 -25.66
CA LEU A 307 -3.25 15.47 -26.32
C LEU A 307 -3.61 15.50 -27.82
N ALA A 308 -4.08 16.64 -28.31
CA ALA A 308 -4.40 16.81 -29.72
C ALA A 308 -3.16 16.57 -30.60
N ALA A 309 -3.36 16.17 -31.86
CA ALA A 309 -2.23 15.91 -32.77
C ALA A 309 -1.48 17.20 -33.17
N ARG A 310 -2.19 18.34 -33.20
CA ARG A 310 -1.67 19.63 -33.61
C ARG A 310 -2.13 20.73 -32.65
N CYS A 311 -1.34 21.79 -32.58
CA CYS A 311 -1.62 22.97 -31.80
C CYS A 311 -2.64 23.86 -32.51
N ASP A 312 -3.73 24.22 -31.85
CA ASP A 312 -4.81 25.00 -32.46
C ASP A 312 -4.38 26.41 -32.89
N HIS A 313 -3.32 26.96 -32.29
CA HIS A 313 -2.88 28.33 -32.55
C HIS A 313 -1.72 28.45 -33.56
N CYS A 314 -0.84 27.45 -33.65
CA CYS A 314 0.30 27.50 -34.58
C CYS A 314 0.37 26.31 -35.54
N ASN A 315 -0.58 25.38 -35.45
CA ASN A 315 -0.75 24.22 -36.32
C ASN A 315 0.45 23.24 -36.37
N GLN A 316 1.41 23.38 -35.46
CA GLN A 316 2.57 22.48 -35.34
C GLN A 316 2.17 21.20 -34.60
N PRO A 317 2.88 20.08 -34.78
CA PRO A 317 2.67 18.87 -34.01
C PRO A 317 2.72 19.16 -32.49
N LEU A 318 1.63 18.84 -31.79
CA LEU A 318 1.49 19.16 -30.38
C LEU A 318 2.12 18.05 -29.54
N THR A 319 3.38 18.27 -29.17
CA THR A 319 4.07 17.47 -28.16
C THR A 319 3.89 18.10 -26.78
N VAL A 320 4.19 17.36 -25.71
CA VAL A 320 4.26 17.95 -24.35
C VAL A 320 5.20 19.15 -24.33
N ASP A 321 6.38 19.03 -24.95
CA ASP A 321 7.36 20.13 -25.03
C ASP A 321 6.78 21.33 -25.80
N HIS A 322 6.06 21.09 -26.88
CA HIS A 322 5.37 22.14 -27.62
C HIS A 322 4.27 22.81 -26.79
N ALA A 323 3.43 22.03 -26.09
CA ALA A 323 2.36 22.54 -25.24
C ALA A 323 2.90 23.43 -24.10
N LEU A 324 4.11 23.14 -23.62
CA LEU A 324 4.77 23.93 -22.58
C LEU A 324 5.51 25.17 -23.10
N CYS A 325 5.95 25.18 -24.38
CA CYS A 325 6.80 26.24 -24.92
C CYS A 325 6.16 27.09 -26.03
N CYS A 326 4.95 26.73 -26.52
CA CYS A 326 4.35 27.43 -27.64
C CYS A 326 3.93 28.86 -27.26
N LYS A 327 4.55 29.83 -27.93
CA LYS A 327 4.29 31.27 -27.72
C LYS A 327 2.90 31.71 -28.16
N ARG A 328 2.28 31.01 -29.13
CA ARG A 328 0.94 31.33 -29.66
C ARG A 328 -0.18 30.59 -28.92
N TYR A 329 0.09 29.42 -28.36
CA TYR A 329 -0.85 28.65 -27.53
C TYR A 329 -1.01 29.26 -26.12
N GLY A 330 -0.06 30.11 -25.70
CA GLY A 330 -0.28 31.21 -24.76
C GLY A 330 -0.50 30.89 -23.28
N LEU A 331 -0.53 29.62 -22.87
CA LEU A 331 -0.59 29.29 -21.43
C LEU A 331 0.69 29.66 -20.67
N VAL A 332 1.81 30.03 -21.33
CA VAL A 332 3.06 30.38 -20.63
C VAL A 332 2.89 31.63 -19.76
N ILE A 333 2.36 32.71 -20.35
CA ILE A 333 2.11 33.96 -19.62
C ILE A 333 0.95 33.76 -18.64
N ARG A 334 -0.11 33.08 -19.06
CA ARG A 334 -1.27 32.82 -18.19
C ARG A 334 -0.91 31.98 -16.96
N ARG A 335 -0.08 30.93 -17.08
CA ARG A 335 0.38 30.13 -15.94
C ARG A 335 1.29 30.92 -15.00
N HIS A 336 2.17 31.76 -15.54
CA HIS A 336 2.98 32.65 -14.73
C HIS A 336 2.11 33.65 -13.97
N ASN A 337 1.09 34.21 -14.63
CA ASN A 337 0.13 35.11 -14.01
C ASN A 337 -0.73 34.38 -12.97
N GLU A 338 -1.23 33.18 -13.23
CA GLU A 338 -2.00 32.37 -12.26
C GLU A 338 -1.16 32.06 -11.01
N LEU A 339 0.11 31.67 -11.16
CA LEU A 339 1.02 31.48 -10.02
C LEU A 339 1.24 32.79 -9.26
N ARG A 340 1.58 33.88 -9.97
CA ARG A 340 1.77 35.21 -9.37
C ARG A 340 0.53 35.65 -8.60
N ASP A 341 -0.65 35.48 -9.19
CA ASP A 341 -1.92 35.92 -8.64
C ASP A 341 -2.30 35.05 -7.43
N THR A 342 -2.07 33.73 -7.49
CA THR A 342 -2.26 32.82 -6.35
C THR A 342 -1.33 33.19 -5.20
N PHE A 343 -0.05 33.46 -5.47
CA PHE A 343 0.89 33.93 -4.44
C PHE A 343 0.44 35.27 -3.86
N ALA A 344 0.00 36.21 -4.70
CA ALA A 344 -0.50 37.49 -4.23
C ALA A 344 -1.74 37.34 -3.33
N GLU A 345 -2.64 36.39 -3.63
CA GLU A 345 -3.79 36.08 -2.77
C GLU A 345 -3.35 35.49 -1.42
N LEU A 346 -2.47 34.50 -1.43
CA LEU A 346 -1.97 33.88 -0.19
C LEU A 346 -1.21 34.89 0.68
N ILE A 347 -0.42 35.77 0.07
CA ILE A 347 0.30 36.85 0.75
C ILE A 347 -0.70 37.88 1.30
N GLY A 348 -1.74 38.23 0.51
CA GLY A 348 -2.81 39.14 0.92
C GLY A 348 -3.59 38.63 2.13
N MET A 349 -3.86 37.32 2.20
CA MET A 349 -4.49 36.70 3.37
C MET A 349 -3.67 36.83 4.66
N VAL A 350 -2.34 36.90 4.56
CA VAL A 350 -1.44 36.99 5.73
C VAL A 350 -1.15 38.43 6.12
N TRP A 351 -0.89 39.30 5.14
CA TRP A 351 -0.40 40.67 5.35
C TRP A 351 -1.42 41.76 5.05
N GLY A 352 -2.59 41.42 4.51
CA GLY A 352 -3.64 42.35 4.10
C GLY A 352 -3.53 42.76 2.62
N ASP A 353 -4.66 42.79 1.91
CA ASP A 353 -4.69 43.06 0.46
C ASP A 353 -4.13 44.43 0.06
N ALA A 354 -4.17 45.42 0.98
CA ALA A 354 -3.66 46.76 0.73
C ALA A 354 -2.12 46.81 0.55
N ASP A 355 -1.41 45.83 1.12
CA ASP A 355 0.05 45.76 1.11
C ASP A 355 0.59 44.85 -0.01
N VAL A 356 -0.31 44.25 -0.81
CA VAL A 356 0.06 43.37 -1.93
C VAL A 356 -0.32 44.01 -3.25
N ARG A 357 0.68 44.36 -4.06
CA ARG A 357 0.45 44.89 -5.42
C ARG A 357 0.68 43.82 -6.47
N ARG A 358 -0.28 43.66 -7.37
CA ARG A 358 -0.17 42.84 -8.58
C ARG A 358 0.20 43.74 -9.74
N GLU A 359 1.12 43.28 -10.59
CA GLU A 359 1.44 44.00 -11.83
C GLU A 359 0.22 44.00 -12.77
N VAL A 360 -0.15 45.18 -13.27
CA VAL A 360 -1.29 45.34 -14.17
C VAL A 360 -0.99 44.64 -15.49
N VAL A 361 -1.76 43.60 -15.81
CA VAL A 361 -1.67 42.95 -17.13
C VAL A 361 -2.36 43.85 -18.14
N LEU A 362 -1.58 44.49 -19.01
CA LEU A 362 -2.11 45.21 -20.17
C LEU A 362 -2.89 44.20 -21.02
N LYS A 363 -4.21 44.37 -21.11
CA LYS A 363 -5.01 43.61 -22.08
C LYS A 363 -4.70 44.17 -23.46
N GLU A 364 -4.21 43.33 -24.37
CA GLU A 364 -4.23 43.68 -25.79
C GLU A 364 -5.70 43.93 -26.16
N GLY A 365 -5.96 45.08 -26.78
CA GLY A 365 -7.31 45.44 -27.19
C GLY A 365 -7.85 44.38 -28.15
N GLU A 366 -9.10 43.96 -27.93
CA GLU A 366 -9.83 43.26 -28.99
C GLU A 366 -9.77 44.14 -30.24
N GLU A 367 -9.41 43.57 -31.39
CA GLU A 367 -9.50 44.26 -32.68
C GLU A 367 -10.97 44.60 -32.94
N GLY A 368 -11.41 45.71 -32.35
CA GLY A 368 -12.70 46.35 -32.58
C GLY A 368 -12.56 47.33 -33.74
N GLU A 369 -13.39 47.11 -34.73
CA GLU A 369 -13.61 47.99 -35.87
C GLU A 369 -13.66 49.48 -35.47
N GLY A 370 -12.88 50.30 -36.18
CA GLY A 370 -13.12 51.72 -36.42
C GLY A 370 -13.52 52.61 -35.23
N GLY A 371 -12.53 53.23 -34.58
CA GLY A 371 -12.78 54.28 -33.58
C GLY A 371 -11.68 55.33 -33.56
N THR A 372 -11.96 56.49 -34.16
CA THR A 372 -11.14 57.70 -34.26
C THR A 372 -10.48 58.16 -32.95
N LEU A 373 -9.17 58.44 -33.00
CA LEU A 373 -8.39 59.12 -31.94
C LEU A 373 -8.90 60.55 -31.67
N PRO A 374 -9.11 60.98 -30.41
CA PRO A 374 -9.10 62.39 -30.08
C PRO A 374 -7.67 62.88 -29.80
N LYS A 375 -7.37 64.07 -30.32
CA LYS A 375 -6.13 64.84 -30.10
C LYS A 375 -6.18 65.60 -28.76
N THR A 376 -4.98 65.79 -28.19
CA THR A 376 -4.48 66.86 -27.28
C THR A 376 -5.10 66.92 -25.87
N ASP A 377 -4.34 67.07 -24.77
CA ASP A 377 -3.48 68.22 -24.44
C ASP A 377 -2.19 67.88 -23.67
N ARG A 378 -1.14 68.69 -23.89
CA ARG A 378 0.08 68.76 -23.06
C ARG A 378 -0.14 69.74 -21.90
N PRO A 379 0.41 69.50 -20.69
CA PRO A 379 0.68 70.56 -19.74
C PRO A 379 2.10 71.12 -19.91
N SER A 380 2.20 72.46 -19.86
CA SER A 380 3.46 73.22 -19.82
C SER A 380 4.12 73.15 -18.42
N PRO A 381 5.45 73.35 -18.33
CA PRO A 381 6.23 73.02 -17.13
C PRO A 381 6.25 74.15 -16.10
N SER A 382 6.53 73.78 -14.85
CA SER A 382 7.13 74.63 -13.81
C SER A 382 8.49 74.07 -13.47
#